data_AF-A0AAE1AHN6-F1
#
_entry.id   AF-A0AAE1AHN6-F1
#
_cell.length_a   1.000
_cell.length_b   1.000
_cell.length_c   1.000
_cell.angle_alpha   90.00
_cell.angle_beta   90.00
_cell.angle_gamma   90.00
#
_symmetry.space_group_name_H-M   'P 1'
#
loop_
_entity.id
_entity.type
_entity.pdbx_description
1 polymer ?
#
loop_
_entity_poly.entity_id
_entity_poly.type
_entity_poly.pdbx_seq_one_letter_code
_entity_poly.pdbx_strand_id
1 'polypeptide(L)'
;MSRQPLLLWLTLVFALGKGTLFDFHVIPTRQRFQSGQSLCRGLDYDGLAIISSPEMYRYALQLTKPLRTNDQDCGVYVGLRRNPQTHLMTWDDGSSCAEDTPWIVDVNLTPQLDYGVMTRPGRFSLSSGTWGQYSLCGNHNNLTSEVQGITARGQQPDGVSSSLSVIKVPSYLECVLLCGQDYRCRAAEFNSDLLTCMILGPGSYAGLKANGQSQTFVRNGYF
;
A
#
# COMPACT_ATOMS: atom_id res chain seq x y z
N MET A 1 -55.90 -29.03 -25.09
CA MET A 1 -55.01 -27.87 -24.89
C MET A 1 -54.16 -28.12 -23.65
N SER A 2 -52.93 -28.62 -23.84
CA SER A 2 -52.00 -28.97 -22.77
C SER A 2 -51.04 -27.79 -22.56
N ARG A 3 -50.95 -27.28 -21.32
CA ARG A 3 -49.99 -26.24 -20.94
C ARG A 3 -48.74 -26.90 -20.36
N GLN A 4 -47.63 -26.85 -21.10
CA GLN A 4 -46.31 -27.15 -20.57
C GLN A 4 -45.82 -25.96 -19.71
N PRO A 5 -45.31 -26.19 -18.50
CA PRO A 5 -44.62 -25.15 -17.75
C PRO A 5 -43.18 -25.01 -18.28
N LEU A 6 -42.82 -23.81 -18.72
CA LEU A 6 -41.44 -23.41 -18.98
C LEU A 6 -40.67 -23.41 -17.64
N LEU A 7 -39.81 -24.40 -17.45
CA LEU A 7 -38.74 -24.36 -16.46
C LEU A 7 -37.68 -23.36 -16.92
N LEU A 8 -37.71 -22.16 -16.35
CA LEU A 8 -36.60 -21.20 -16.41
C LEU A 8 -35.46 -21.73 -15.55
N TRP A 9 -34.44 -22.29 -16.20
CA TRP A 9 -33.16 -22.56 -15.55
C TRP A 9 -32.39 -21.24 -15.42
N LEU A 10 -32.41 -20.65 -14.23
CA LEU A 10 -31.49 -19.58 -13.85
C LEU A 10 -30.12 -20.23 -13.58
N THR A 11 -29.22 -20.17 -14.54
CA THR A 11 -27.80 -20.49 -14.31
C THR A 11 -27.14 -19.32 -13.60
N LEU A 12 -27.02 -19.41 -12.27
CA LEU A 12 -26.08 -18.58 -11.51
C LEU A 12 -24.66 -19.00 -11.87
N VAL A 13 -24.08 -18.31 -12.86
CA VAL A 13 -22.63 -18.37 -13.11
C VAL A 13 -21.97 -17.50 -12.04
N PHE A 14 -21.58 -18.11 -10.92
CA PHE A 14 -20.59 -17.52 -10.04
C PHE A 14 -19.26 -17.51 -10.80
N ALA A 15 -18.94 -16.39 -11.44
CA ALA A 15 -17.56 -16.13 -11.81
C ALA A 15 -16.76 -16.12 -10.52
N LEU A 16 -16.01 -17.20 -10.26
CA LEU A 16 -14.91 -17.22 -9.29
C LEU A 16 -13.83 -16.30 -9.85
N GLY A 17 -14.07 -14.98 -9.78
CA GLY A 17 -13.05 -13.99 -10.00
C GLY A 17 -11.95 -14.30 -9.00
N LYS A 18 -10.76 -14.66 -9.51
CA LYS A 18 -9.55 -14.65 -8.70
C LYS A 18 -9.45 -13.23 -8.15
N GLY A 19 -9.78 -13.05 -6.88
CA GLY A 19 -9.63 -11.76 -6.22
C GLY A 19 -8.15 -11.41 -6.18
N THR A 20 -7.67 -10.70 -7.19
CA THR A 20 -6.35 -10.06 -7.14
C THR A 20 -6.48 -8.87 -6.22
N LEU A 21 -5.93 -9.02 -5.02
CA LEU A 21 -6.01 -8.01 -3.98
C LEU A 21 -5.40 -6.67 -4.41
N PHE A 22 -4.24 -6.75 -5.07
CA PHE A 22 -3.59 -5.61 -5.73
C PHE A 22 -3.46 -5.96 -7.21
N ASP A 23 -4.02 -5.11 -8.07
CA ASP A 23 -3.91 -5.26 -9.52
C ASP A 23 -2.65 -4.53 -10.00
N PHE A 24 -1.53 -5.25 -9.97
CA PHE A 24 -0.25 -4.77 -10.50
C PHE A 24 0.16 -5.57 -11.72
N HIS A 25 0.64 -4.85 -12.73
CA HIS A 25 1.21 -5.45 -13.94
C HIS A 25 2.61 -4.92 -14.19
N VAL A 26 3.54 -5.79 -14.56
CA VAL A 26 4.92 -5.38 -14.84
C VAL A 26 5.15 -5.33 -16.34
N ILE A 27 5.66 -4.20 -16.82
CA ILE A 27 6.17 -4.07 -18.18
C ILE A 27 7.63 -4.57 -18.19
N PRO A 28 7.92 -5.72 -18.84
CA PRO A 28 9.24 -6.36 -18.79
C PRO A 28 10.24 -5.77 -19.79
N THR A 29 9.90 -4.66 -20.43
CA THR A 29 10.85 -3.87 -21.23
C THR A 29 11.40 -2.73 -20.39
N ARG A 30 12.62 -2.27 -20.74
CA ARG A 30 13.18 -1.08 -20.14
C ARG A 30 12.71 0.15 -20.90
N GLN A 31 12.17 1.12 -20.18
CA GLN A 31 11.75 2.39 -20.76
C GLN A 31 12.01 3.55 -19.80
N ARG A 32 11.95 4.77 -20.34
CA ARG A 32 11.95 5.99 -19.54
C ARG A 32 10.67 6.08 -18.72
N PHE A 33 10.68 6.86 -17.66
CA PHE A 33 9.54 6.98 -16.74
C PHE A 33 8.24 7.37 -17.47
N GLN A 34 8.27 8.43 -18.28
CA GLN A 34 7.08 8.91 -19.01
C GLN A 34 6.58 7.88 -20.04
N SER A 35 7.49 7.18 -20.70
CA SER A 35 7.14 6.09 -21.62
C SER A 35 6.49 4.92 -20.88
N GLY A 36 7.01 4.54 -19.70
CA GLY A 36 6.43 3.51 -18.85
C GLY A 36 5.02 3.87 -18.39
N GLN A 37 4.83 5.12 -17.94
CA GLN A 37 3.51 5.62 -17.58
C GLN A 37 2.53 5.59 -18.75
N SER A 38 2.95 6.01 -19.94
CA SER A 38 2.11 5.97 -21.14
C SER A 38 1.75 4.55 -21.55
N LEU A 39 2.70 3.60 -21.44
CA LEU A 39 2.44 2.20 -21.73
C LEU A 39 1.45 1.59 -20.73
N CYS A 40 1.56 1.89 -19.44
CA CYS A 40 0.59 1.46 -18.44
C CYS A 40 -0.83 1.95 -18.77
N ARG A 41 -0.97 3.22 -19.16
CA ARG A 41 -2.26 3.77 -19.60
C ARG A 41 -2.80 3.11 -20.87
N GLY A 42 -1.92 2.71 -21.78
CA GLY A 42 -2.29 1.93 -22.97
C GLY A 42 -2.73 0.49 -22.67
N LEU A 43 -2.52 0.01 -21.43
CA LEU A 43 -2.98 -1.28 -20.92
C LEU A 43 -4.20 -1.13 -19.99
N ASP A 44 -4.92 -0.01 -20.07
CA ASP A 44 -6.11 0.32 -19.27
C ASP A 44 -5.85 0.45 -17.75
N TYR A 45 -4.60 0.73 -17.35
CA TYR A 45 -4.27 1.15 -15.98
C TYR A 45 -4.29 2.67 -15.83
N ASP A 46 -4.59 3.20 -14.64
CA ASP A 46 -4.50 4.65 -14.36
C ASP A 46 -3.09 5.24 -14.61
N GLY A 47 -2.05 4.43 -14.37
CA GLY A 47 -0.68 4.78 -14.67
C GLY A 47 0.33 3.83 -14.00
N LEU A 48 1.42 4.40 -13.50
CA LEU A 48 2.37 3.64 -12.70
C LEU A 48 1.75 3.34 -11.32
N ALA A 49 2.10 2.18 -10.76
CA ALA A 49 1.54 1.64 -9.54
C ALA A 49 1.90 2.48 -8.31
N ILE A 50 0.93 2.61 -7.42
CA ILE A 50 1.07 3.25 -6.12
C ILE A 50 1.35 2.17 -5.09
N ILE A 51 2.35 2.38 -4.23
CA ILE A 51 2.78 1.40 -3.23
C ILE A 51 2.78 2.07 -1.86
N SER A 52 1.61 2.55 -1.47
CA SER A 52 1.43 3.38 -0.28
C SER A 52 1.35 2.58 1.02
N SER A 53 1.12 1.25 0.97
CA SER A 53 1.01 0.39 2.16
C SER A 53 2.08 -0.71 2.23
N PRO A 54 2.37 -1.25 3.43
CA PRO A 54 3.27 -2.39 3.60
C PRO A 54 2.86 -3.63 2.81
N GLU A 55 1.56 -3.91 2.70
CA GLU A 55 1.03 -5.08 1.99
C GLU A 55 1.24 -4.94 0.48
N MET A 56 0.96 -3.75 -0.09
CA MET A 56 1.27 -3.44 -1.49
C MET A 56 2.77 -3.56 -1.76
N TYR A 57 3.60 -3.11 -0.82
CA TYR A 57 5.04 -3.20 -0.95
C TYR A 57 5.54 -4.64 -0.99
N ARG A 58 5.08 -5.52 -0.10
CA ARG A 58 5.43 -6.95 -0.15
C ARG A 58 5.01 -7.60 -1.47
N TYR A 59 3.81 -7.28 -1.93
CA TYR A 59 3.32 -7.82 -3.20
C TYR A 59 4.15 -7.33 -4.39
N ALA A 60 4.40 -6.02 -4.47
CA ALA A 60 5.26 -5.44 -5.49
C ALA A 60 6.69 -6.01 -5.43
N LEU A 61 7.26 -6.19 -4.24
CA LEU A 61 8.57 -6.81 -4.06
C LEU A 61 8.64 -8.20 -4.67
N GLN A 62 7.65 -9.05 -4.40
CA GLN A 62 7.57 -10.41 -4.91
C GLN A 62 7.43 -10.41 -6.44
N LEU A 63 6.50 -9.60 -6.96
CA LEU A 63 6.18 -9.52 -8.38
C LEU A 63 7.37 -9.00 -9.21
N THR A 64 8.09 -8.01 -8.70
CA THR A 64 9.19 -7.36 -9.43
C THR A 64 10.57 -8.00 -9.19
N LYS A 65 10.69 -8.94 -8.25
CA LYS A 65 11.96 -9.56 -7.86
C LYS A 65 12.78 -10.07 -9.05
N PRO A 66 12.23 -10.87 -9.99
CA PRO A 66 13.03 -11.43 -11.09
C PRO A 66 13.71 -10.36 -11.95
N LEU A 67 13.00 -9.25 -12.21
CA LEU A 67 13.54 -8.16 -13.02
C LEU A 67 14.59 -7.35 -12.28
N ARG A 68 14.35 -7.08 -10.98
CA ARG A 68 15.26 -6.29 -10.14
C ARG A 68 16.56 -7.04 -9.79
N THR A 69 16.55 -8.37 -9.75
CA THR A 69 17.72 -9.16 -9.33
C THR A 69 18.55 -9.71 -10.47
N ASN A 70 17.94 -9.97 -11.64
CA ASN A 70 18.64 -10.57 -12.78
C ASN A 70 19.41 -9.54 -13.61
N ASP A 71 19.16 -8.26 -13.37
CA ASP A 71 19.66 -7.15 -14.16
C ASP A 71 20.37 -6.16 -13.24
N GLN A 72 21.69 -6.09 -13.30
CA GLN A 72 22.51 -5.53 -12.21
C GLN A 72 22.29 -4.03 -11.96
N ASP A 73 21.71 -3.29 -12.92
CA ASP A 73 21.53 -1.83 -12.85
C ASP A 73 20.08 -1.38 -13.09
N CYS A 74 19.12 -2.29 -13.02
CA CYS A 74 17.71 -1.97 -13.28
C CYS A 74 16.84 -2.11 -12.04
N GLY A 75 16.07 -1.07 -11.79
CA GLY A 75 14.91 -1.04 -10.91
C GLY A 75 13.60 -1.03 -11.69
N VAL A 76 12.52 -0.72 -10.97
CA VAL A 76 11.17 -0.64 -11.51
C VAL A 76 10.59 0.73 -11.17
N TYR A 77 10.22 1.50 -12.19
CA TYR A 77 9.48 2.74 -12.00
C TYR A 77 8.11 2.46 -11.38
N VAL A 78 7.76 3.30 -10.42
CA VAL A 78 6.49 3.28 -9.68
C VAL A 78 5.90 4.69 -9.71
N GLY A 79 4.61 4.82 -9.41
CA GLY A 79 3.87 6.08 -9.44
C GLY A 79 4.18 6.97 -8.25
N LEU A 80 5.47 7.23 -8.00
CA LEU A 80 5.98 8.08 -6.93
C LEU A 80 6.71 9.26 -7.55
N ARG A 81 6.42 10.46 -7.07
CA ARG A 81 7.00 11.71 -7.57
C ARG A 81 7.48 12.59 -6.44
N ARG A 82 8.51 13.36 -6.74
CA ARG A 82 8.83 14.57 -5.99
C ARG A 82 8.22 15.76 -6.69
N ASN A 83 7.58 16.64 -5.93
CA ASN A 83 7.27 17.97 -6.40
C ASN A 83 8.57 18.82 -6.42
N PRO A 84 8.99 19.38 -7.56
CA PRO A 84 10.28 20.08 -7.65
C PRO A 84 10.29 21.42 -6.90
N GLN A 85 9.13 22.01 -6.59
CA GLN A 85 9.04 23.27 -5.84
C GLN A 85 8.99 23.05 -4.32
N THR A 86 8.21 22.07 -3.86
CA THR A 86 7.98 21.82 -2.42
C THR A 86 8.85 20.70 -1.86
N HIS A 87 9.54 19.96 -2.73
CA HIS A 87 10.29 18.73 -2.43
C HIS A 87 9.45 17.62 -1.78
N LEU A 88 8.12 17.76 -1.75
CA LEU A 88 7.22 16.78 -1.17
C LEU A 88 7.16 15.52 -2.06
N MET A 89 7.24 14.37 -1.40
CA MET A 89 7.09 13.07 -2.02
C MET A 89 5.63 12.64 -1.99
N THR A 90 5.05 12.45 -3.17
CA THR A 90 3.64 12.03 -3.32
C THR A 90 3.53 10.90 -4.32
N TRP A 91 2.57 10.02 -4.08
CA TRP A 91 2.11 9.05 -5.06
C TRP A 91 1.31 9.74 -6.17
N ASP A 92 1.11 9.04 -7.29
CA ASP A 92 0.42 9.57 -8.47
C ASP A 92 -1.08 9.86 -8.19
N ASP A 93 -1.66 9.31 -7.11
CA ASP A 93 -3.01 9.66 -6.61
C ASP A 93 -3.01 10.92 -5.72
N GLY A 94 -1.85 11.53 -5.48
CA GLY A 94 -1.68 12.69 -4.62
C GLY A 94 -1.49 12.38 -3.14
N SER A 95 -1.56 11.12 -2.71
CA SER A 95 -1.30 10.74 -1.32
C SER A 95 0.19 10.89 -0.97
N SER A 96 0.49 11.30 0.27
CA SER A 96 1.88 11.41 0.74
C SER A 96 2.48 10.03 1.02
N CYS A 97 3.80 9.89 0.98
CA CYS A 97 4.45 8.68 1.49
C CYS A 97 4.25 8.50 3.01
N ALA A 98 4.21 7.25 3.47
CA ALA A 98 4.31 6.96 4.90
C ALA A 98 5.73 7.30 5.41
N GLU A 99 5.85 7.68 6.69
CA GLU A 99 7.13 8.10 7.28
C GLU A 99 8.19 6.99 7.25
N ASP A 100 7.78 5.73 7.44
CA ASP A 100 8.63 4.55 7.40
C ASP A 100 8.73 3.91 6.01
N THR A 101 8.41 4.65 4.95
CA THR A 101 8.61 4.18 3.56
C THR A 101 10.07 3.71 3.40
N PRO A 102 10.33 2.53 2.80
CA PRO A 102 11.64 1.89 2.84
C PRO A 102 12.60 2.52 1.81
N TRP A 103 13.16 3.68 2.13
CA TRP A 103 14.12 4.38 1.29
C TRP A 103 15.51 3.71 1.32
N ILE A 104 16.21 3.72 0.19
CA ILE A 104 17.60 3.22 0.11
C ILE A 104 18.60 4.21 0.71
N VAL A 105 18.34 5.50 0.54
CA VAL A 105 19.14 6.62 1.03
C VAL A 105 18.20 7.74 1.47
N ASP A 106 18.72 8.69 2.25
CA ASP A 106 17.99 9.93 2.52
C ASP A 106 17.71 10.66 1.20
N VAL A 107 16.42 10.76 0.86
CA VAL A 107 15.96 11.35 -0.40
C VAL A 107 16.36 12.82 -0.51
N ASN A 108 16.54 13.54 0.60
CA ASN A 108 16.92 14.95 0.62
C ASN A 108 18.34 15.19 0.06
N LEU A 109 19.17 14.15 0.00
CA LEU A 109 20.52 14.22 -0.57
C LEU A 109 20.54 14.25 -2.11
N THR A 110 19.40 14.02 -2.76
CA THR A 110 19.30 13.97 -4.23
C THR A 110 18.18 14.87 -4.76
N PRO A 111 18.22 16.18 -4.49
CA PRO A 111 17.12 17.11 -4.79
C PRO A 111 16.75 17.20 -6.27
N GLN A 112 17.67 16.86 -7.17
CA GLN A 112 17.52 16.90 -8.63
C GLN A 112 16.80 15.69 -9.25
N LEU A 113 16.42 14.70 -8.44
CA LEU A 113 15.76 13.49 -8.90
C LEU A 113 14.28 13.53 -8.52
N ASP A 114 13.40 13.28 -9.50
CA ASP A 114 11.97 13.53 -9.35
C ASP A 114 11.09 12.28 -9.37
N TYR A 115 11.63 11.16 -9.87
CA TYR A 115 10.81 9.98 -10.18
C TYR A 115 11.19 8.78 -9.33
N GLY A 116 10.20 8.16 -8.69
CA GLY A 116 10.40 7.01 -7.82
C GLY A 116 10.73 5.72 -8.57
N VAL A 117 11.72 5.00 -8.05
CA VAL A 117 12.14 3.70 -8.55
C VAL A 117 12.31 2.72 -7.39
N MET A 118 11.77 1.51 -7.54
CA MET A 118 12.06 0.38 -6.67
C MET A 118 13.37 -0.28 -7.14
N THR A 119 14.41 -0.18 -6.32
CA THR A 119 15.78 -0.60 -6.65
C THR A 119 16.00 -2.11 -6.52
N ARG A 120 17.18 -2.59 -6.90
CA ARG A 120 17.60 -4.00 -6.74
C ARG A 120 17.33 -4.62 -5.35
N PRO A 121 17.65 -3.97 -4.21
CA PRO A 121 17.30 -4.50 -2.89
C PRO A 121 15.80 -4.40 -2.56
N GLY A 122 15.00 -3.76 -3.41
CA GLY A 122 13.56 -3.58 -3.20
C GLY A 122 13.18 -2.27 -2.54
N ARG A 123 14.16 -1.47 -2.12
CA ARG A 123 13.96 -0.16 -1.50
C ARG A 123 13.67 0.93 -2.52
N PHE A 124 12.98 1.98 -2.10
CA PHE A 124 12.70 3.13 -2.96
C PHE A 124 13.89 4.08 -3.06
N SER A 125 14.08 4.62 -4.25
CA SER A 125 15.00 5.71 -4.55
C SER A 125 14.34 6.66 -5.55
N LEU A 126 15.06 7.72 -5.91
CA LEU A 126 14.67 8.63 -6.97
C LEU A 126 15.59 8.50 -8.18
N SER A 127 15.08 8.94 -9.32
CA SER A 127 15.71 8.90 -10.62
C SER A 127 15.36 10.17 -11.41
N SER A 128 16.19 10.50 -12.40
CA SER A 128 15.89 11.57 -13.36
C SER A 128 14.80 11.18 -14.37
N GLY A 129 14.38 9.91 -14.39
CA GLY A 129 13.32 9.42 -15.28
C GLY A 129 13.78 9.20 -16.73
N THR A 130 15.02 9.54 -17.06
CA THR A 130 15.57 9.48 -18.43
C THR A 130 16.26 8.16 -18.76
N TRP A 131 16.57 7.36 -17.74
CA TRP A 131 17.24 6.07 -17.86
C TRP A 131 16.20 4.97 -18.06
N GLY A 132 16.55 3.92 -18.80
CA GLY A 132 15.66 2.79 -19.02
C GLY A 132 15.52 1.95 -17.76
N GLN A 133 14.30 1.84 -17.23
CA GLN A 133 13.93 0.96 -16.12
C GLN A 133 12.68 0.17 -16.49
N TYR A 134 12.38 -0.90 -15.77
CA TYR A 134 11.09 -1.57 -15.90
C TYR A 134 9.98 -0.66 -15.34
N SER A 135 8.72 -1.02 -15.53
CA SER A 135 7.60 -0.24 -14.98
C SER A 135 6.58 -1.15 -14.33
N LEU A 136 6.08 -0.72 -13.17
CA LEU A 136 4.96 -1.35 -12.49
C LEU A 136 3.73 -0.50 -12.78
N CYS A 137 2.73 -1.07 -13.42
CA CYS A 137 1.42 -0.47 -13.67
C CYS A 137 0.47 -0.82 -12.54
N GLY A 138 -0.45 0.07 -12.23
CA GLY A 138 -1.49 -0.16 -11.24
C GLY A 138 -2.63 0.84 -11.36
N ASN A 139 -3.81 0.42 -10.89
CA ASN A 139 -4.99 1.26 -10.78
C ASN A 139 -4.94 2.04 -9.46
N HIS A 140 -5.34 3.31 -9.50
CA HIS A 140 -5.38 4.22 -8.34
C HIS A 140 -6.74 4.17 -7.66
N ASN A 141 -7.79 3.89 -8.44
CA ASN A 141 -9.16 3.68 -7.96
C ASN A 141 -9.39 2.20 -7.62
N ASN A 142 -10.21 1.91 -6.61
CA ASN A 142 -10.53 0.55 -6.14
C ASN A 142 -9.35 -0.26 -5.57
N LEU A 143 -8.49 0.38 -4.78
CA LEU A 143 -7.51 -0.35 -3.99
C LEU A 143 -8.24 -1.13 -2.89
N THR A 144 -8.46 -2.43 -3.13
CA THR A 144 -8.87 -3.34 -2.05
C THR A 144 -7.82 -3.27 -0.94
N SER A 145 -8.25 -2.87 0.26
CA SER A 145 -7.35 -2.79 1.41
C SER A 145 -7.20 -4.16 2.06
N GLU A 146 -5.99 -4.71 2.06
CA GLU A 146 -5.60 -5.76 3.01
C GLU A 146 -4.77 -5.13 4.12
N VAL A 147 -4.95 -5.66 5.32
CA VAL A 147 -4.10 -5.33 6.46
C VAL A 147 -3.60 -6.62 7.11
N GLN A 148 -2.30 -6.71 7.31
CA GLN A 148 -1.66 -7.86 7.95
C GLN A 148 -0.96 -7.41 9.23
N GLY A 149 -1.13 -8.16 10.31
CA GLY A 149 -0.56 -7.80 11.59
C GLY A 149 -0.86 -8.81 12.70
N ILE A 150 -0.52 -8.42 13.92
CA ILE A 150 -0.69 -9.23 15.13
C ILE A 150 -1.65 -8.52 16.07
N THR A 151 -2.52 -9.29 16.73
CA THR A 151 -3.39 -8.79 17.80
C THR A 151 -2.76 -9.05 19.16
N ALA A 152 -2.52 -7.99 19.92
CA ALA A 152 -2.11 -8.03 21.31
C ALA A 152 -3.34 -7.79 22.20
N ARG A 153 -3.84 -8.86 22.83
CA ARG A 153 -5.02 -8.80 23.72
C ARG A 153 -4.63 -8.35 25.12
N GLY A 154 -5.47 -7.54 25.75
CA GLY A 154 -5.21 -7.04 27.10
C GLY A 154 -3.99 -6.10 27.14
N GLN A 155 -3.69 -5.45 26.02
CA GLN A 155 -2.55 -4.56 25.87
C GLN A 155 -2.96 -3.29 25.13
N GLN A 156 -2.36 -2.19 25.53
CA GLN A 156 -2.47 -0.87 24.91
C GLN A 156 -1.07 -0.35 24.52
N PRO A 157 -0.98 0.59 23.57
CA PRO A 157 0.25 1.31 23.28
C PRO A 157 0.76 2.08 24.51
N ASP A 158 2.06 1.99 24.77
CA ASP A 158 2.73 2.75 25.82
C ASP A 158 3.52 3.93 25.24
N GLY A 159 3.65 4.99 26.04
CA GLY A 159 4.40 6.19 25.64
C GLY A 159 3.88 6.82 24.35
N VAL A 160 2.56 6.86 24.15
CA VAL A 160 1.96 7.42 22.93
C VAL A 160 2.34 8.89 22.80
N SER A 161 3.08 9.22 21.74
CA SER A 161 3.55 10.58 21.45
C SER A 161 2.61 11.33 20.51
N SER A 162 1.92 10.61 19.62
CA SER A 162 0.97 11.16 18.67
C SER A 162 -0.05 10.10 18.24
N SER A 163 -1.19 10.54 17.70
CA SER A 163 -2.18 9.67 17.06
C SER A 163 -2.60 10.26 15.71
N LEU A 164 -2.93 9.38 14.76
CA LEU A 164 -3.48 9.76 13.46
C LEU A 164 -4.96 10.14 13.59
N SER A 165 -5.70 9.39 14.41
CA SER A 165 -7.10 9.67 14.72
C SER A 165 -7.53 8.95 15.99
N VAL A 166 -8.56 9.50 16.65
CA VAL A 166 -9.30 8.83 17.73
C VAL A 166 -10.78 8.92 17.41
N ILE A 167 -11.45 7.78 17.27
CA ILE A 167 -12.83 7.70 16.78
C ILE A 167 -13.61 6.64 17.55
N LYS A 168 -14.93 6.84 17.69
CA LYS A 168 -15.80 5.82 18.29
C LYS A 168 -16.12 4.74 17.27
N VAL A 169 -15.97 3.49 17.65
CA VAL A 169 -16.29 2.33 16.83
C VAL A 169 -16.95 1.26 17.70
N PRO A 170 -17.93 0.50 17.17
CA PRO A 170 -18.64 -0.52 17.93
C PRO A 170 -17.81 -1.78 18.20
N SER A 171 -16.69 -1.99 17.49
CA SER A 171 -15.92 -3.23 17.60
C SER A 171 -14.43 -3.08 17.32
N TYR A 172 -13.66 -4.03 17.85
CA TYR A 172 -12.24 -4.20 17.52
C TYR A 172 -12.02 -4.40 16.01
N LEU A 173 -12.86 -5.21 15.35
CA LEU A 173 -12.71 -5.51 13.93
C LEU A 173 -12.82 -4.23 13.09
N GLU A 174 -13.78 -3.36 13.40
CA GLU A 174 -13.92 -2.08 12.71
C GLU A 174 -12.71 -1.18 12.92
N CYS A 175 -12.14 -1.16 14.14
CA CYS A 175 -10.89 -0.45 14.42
C CYS A 175 -9.73 -0.93 13.53
N VAL A 176 -9.59 -2.26 13.35
CA VAL A 176 -8.57 -2.86 12.48
C VAL A 176 -8.80 -2.51 11.01
N LEU A 177 -10.06 -2.53 10.55
CA LEU A 177 -10.40 -2.18 9.17
C LEU A 177 -10.07 -0.72 8.86
N LEU A 178 -10.37 0.19 9.78
CA LEU A 178 -10.04 1.61 9.64
C LEU A 178 -8.51 1.83 9.56
N CYS A 179 -7.74 1.13 10.39
CA CYS A 179 -6.29 1.10 10.27
C CYS A 179 -5.82 0.54 8.92
N GLY A 180 -6.48 -0.49 8.40
CA GLY A 180 -6.16 -1.07 7.09
C GLY A 180 -6.38 -0.10 5.92
N GLN A 181 -7.37 0.79 6.05
CA GLN A 181 -7.69 1.83 5.07
C GLN A 181 -6.75 3.04 5.14
N ASP A 182 -6.14 3.31 6.31
CA ASP A 182 -5.12 4.35 6.43
C ASP A 182 -3.73 3.77 6.16
N TYR A 183 -3.12 4.15 5.05
CA TYR A 183 -1.79 3.70 4.65
C TYR A 183 -0.69 4.09 5.66
N ARG A 184 -0.93 5.10 6.49
CA ARG A 184 -0.03 5.57 7.55
C ARG A 184 -0.15 4.75 8.83
N CYS A 185 -1.23 3.98 9.01
CA CYS A 185 -1.44 3.23 10.25
C CYS A 185 -0.38 2.12 10.45
N ARG A 186 0.20 2.06 11.65
CA ARG A 186 1.06 0.98 12.12
C ARG A 186 0.54 0.27 13.36
N ALA A 187 -0.31 0.91 14.14
CA ALA A 187 -1.04 0.25 15.21
C ALA A 187 -2.44 0.85 15.38
N ALA A 188 -3.35 0.05 15.94
CA ALA A 188 -4.69 0.50 16.28
C ALA A 188 -5.10 -0.08 17.63
N GLU A 189 -5.36 0.78 18.61
CA GLU A 189 -5.87 0.37 19.91
C GLU A 189 -7.39 0.50 19.92
N PHE A 190 -8.08 -0.59 20.24
CA PHE A 190 -9.49 -0.57 20.58
C PHE A 190 -9.67 -0.70 22.10
N ASN A 191 -10.33 0.28 22.71
CA ASN A 191 -10.75 0.23 24.11
C ASN A 191 -12.22 -0.18 24.20
N SER A 192 -12.51 -1.31 24.83
CA SER A 192 -13.87 -1.88 24.90
C SER A 192 -14.82 -1.15 25.83
N ASP A 193 -14.30 -0.47 26.85
CA ASP A 193 -15.14 0.29 27.80
C ASP A 193 -15.63 1.60 27.17
N LEU A 194 -14.76 2.25 26.41
CA LEU A 194 -15.05 3.52 25.76
C LEU A 194 -15.62 3.37 24.36
N LEU A 195 -15.50 2.18 23.77
CA LEU A 195 -15.81 1.90 22.36
C LEU A 195 -15.05 2.87 21.43
N THR A 196 -13.76 3.06 21.71
CA THR A 196 -12.90 3.99 20.97
C THR A 196 -11.77 3.24 20.28
N CYS A 197 -11.50 3.63 19.04
CA CYS A 197 -10.33 3.24 18.27
C CYS A 197 -9.35 4.40 18.19
N MET A 198 -8.12 4.19 18.63
CA MET A 198 -6.99 5.10 18.42
C MET A 198 -6.07 4.52 17.35
N ILE A 199 -5.91 5.24 16.24
CA ILE A 199 -5.04 4.84 15.12
C ILE A 199 -3.70 5.55 15.28
N LEU A 200 -2.63 4.80 15.16
CA LEU A 200 -1.26 5.20 15.44
C LEU A 200 -0.37 5.02 14.21
N GLY A 201 0.51 5.99 13.98
CA GLY A 201 1.48 5.98 12.89
C GLY A 201 2.79 5.27 13.24
N PRO A 202 3.78 5.27 12.33
CA PRO A 202 5.12 4.78 12.63
C PRO A 202 5.75 5.57 13.78
N GLY A 203 6.42 4.89 14.70
CA GLY A 203 7.17 5.54 15.80
C GLY A 203 6.32 6.28 16.84
N SER A 204 4.99 6.21 16.78
CA SER A 204 4.13 7.01 17.65
C SER A 204 3.90 6.41 19.04
N TYR A 205 4.51 5.26 19.34
CA TYR A 205 4.44 4.58 20.63
C TYR A 205 5.74 3.81 20.90
N ALA A 206 6.12 3.67 22.18
CA ALA A 206 7.39 3.09 22.60
C ALA A 206 7.34 1.57 22.80
N GLY A 207 6.14 1.01 22.93
CA GLY A 207 5.92 -0.42 23.18
C GLY A 207 4.48 -0.71 23.56
N LEU A 208 4.24 -1.89 24.10
CA LEU A 208 2.93 -2.29 24.61
C LEU A 208 2.97 -2.43 26.13
N LYS A 209 1.92 -1.99 26.81
CA LYS A 209 1.72 -2.20 28.24
C LYS A 209 0.38 -2.87 28.51
N ALA A 210 0.27 -3.53 29.66
CA ALA A 210 -0.95 -4.20 30.07
C ALA A 210 -2.12 -3.21 30.24
N ASN A 211 -3.27 -3.56 29.66
CA ASN A 211 -4.58 -2.94 29.90
C ASN A 211 -5.67 -3.96 29.55
N GLY A 212 -6.38 -4.47 30.55
CA GLY A 212 -7.39 -5.51 30.37
C GLY A 212 -8.54 -5.13 29.44
N GLN A 213 -8.78 -3.84 29.22
CA GLN A 213 -9.87 -3.31 28.39
C GLN A 213 -9.45 -2.93 26.98
N SER A 214 -8.17 -3.14 26.64
CA SER A 214 -7.65 -2.78 25.33
C SER A 214 -7.25 -4.00 24.52
N GLN A 215 -7.49 -3.92 23.22
CA GLN A 215 -6.94 -4.82 22.21
C GLN A 215 -6.18 -3.98 21.20
N THR A 216 -4.89 -4.25 21.04
CA THR A 216 -4.04 -3.51 20.11
C THR A 216 -3.71 -4.37 18.90
N PHE A 217 -4.08 -3.89 17.72
CA PHE A 217 -3.58 -4.41 16.47
C PHE A 217 -2.25 -3.74 16.14
N VAL A 218 -1.23 -4.53 15.80
CA VAL A 218 0.07 -4.05 15.32
C VAL A 218 0.25 -4.53 13.88
N ARG A 219 0.26 -3.59 12.93
CA ARG A 219 0.42 -3.86 11.50
C ARG A 219 1.87 -4.22 11.21
N ASN A 220 2.08 -5.19 10.32
CA ASN A 220 3.40 -5.53 9.84
C ASN A 220 3.93 -4.40 8.94
N GLY A 221 5.04 -3.75 9.30
CA GLY A 221 5.68 -2.68 8.52
C GLY A 221 6.40 -3.13 7.24
N TYR A 222 7.12 -2.20 6.61
CA TYR A 222 7.91 -2.45 5.40
C TYR A 222 9.22 -3.20 5.70
N PHE A 223 9.17 -4.52 5.87
CA PHE A 223 10.34 -5.38 6.06
C PHE A 223 10.34 -6.55 5.08
#